data_AF-A0A832B735-F1
#
_entry.id   AF-A0A832B735-F1
#
_cell.length_a   1.000
_cell.length_b   1.000
_cell.length_c   1.000
_cell.angle_alpha   90.00
_cell.angle_beta   90.00
_cell.angle_gamma   90.00
#
_symmetry.space_group_name_H-M   'P 1'
#
loop_
_entity.id
_entity.type
_entity.pdbx_description
1 polymer ?
#
loop_
_entity_poly.entity_id
_entity_poly.type
_entity_poly.pdbx_seq_one_letter_code
_entity_poly.pdbx_strand_id
1 'polypeptide(L)'
;VFVVVAVVAMAALIYAYHRSRKCDLLHDAAIALALGGAAGNLTDRLRFGSVVDFFDLRWWPVFNVADAAITVGIVLLAWGFLVSGRNSAAAPSSDPQ
;
A
#
# COMPACT_ATOMS: atom_id res chain seq x y z
N VAL A 1 13.82 15.74 -1.40
CA VAL A 1 12.78 15.32 -0.42
C VAL A 1 12.03 14.08 -0.89
N PHE A 2 11.37 14.09 -2.06
CA PHE A 2 10.57 12.95 -2.52
C PHE A 2 11.33 11.61 -2.51
N VAL A 3 12.53 11.55 -3.11
CA VAL A 3 13.31 10.30 -3.22
C VAL A 3 13.57 9.68 -1.85
N VAL A 4 13.93 10.50 -0.86
CA VAL A 4 14.17 10.04 0.52
C VAL A 4 12.88 9.48 1.12
N VAL A 5 11.75 10.19 0.98
CA VAL A 5 10.45 9.72 1.48
C VAL A 5 10.04 8.40 0.82
N ALA A 6 10.20 8.28 -0.50
CA ALA A 6 9.88 7.06 -1.23
C ALA A 6 10.74 5.86 -0.77
N VAL A 7 12.05 6.06 -0.64
CA VAL A 7 12.96 5.00 -0.16
C VAL A 7 12.61 4.58 1.28
N VAL A 8 12.35 5.53 2.17
CA VAL A 8 11.94 5.25 3.56
C VAL A 8 10.60 4.50 3.59
N ALA A 9 9.62 4.92 2.80
CA ALA A 9 8.32 4.26 2.71
C ALA A 9 8.45 2.82 2.17
N MET A 10 9.25 2.60 1.13
CA MET A 10 9.53 1.26 0.60
C MET A 10 10.23 0.38 1.65
N ALA A 11 11.23 0.90 2.35
CA ALA A 11 11.92 0.17 3.42
C ALA A 11 10.95 -0.20 4.56
N ALA A 12 10.06 0.72 4.95
CA ALA A 12 9.05 0.45 5.96
C ALA A 12 8.05 -0.64 5.52
N LEU A 13 7.60 -0.62 4.26
CA LEU A 13 6.71 -1.65 3.70
C LEU A 13 7.40 -3.02 3.63
N ILE A 14 8.66 -3.07 3.20
CA ILE A 14 9.45 -4.31 3.19
C ILE A 14 9.65 -4.84 4.62
N TYR A 15 9.98 -3.96 5.56
CA TYR A 15 10.10 -4.34 6.98
C TYR A 15 8.79 -4.91 7.52
N ALA A 16 7.65 -4.24 7.24
CA ALA A 16 6.33 -4.71 7.64
C ALA A 16 6.00 -6.08 7.03
N TYR A 17 6.29 -6.29 5.75
CA TYR A 17 6.14 -7.57 5.06
C TYR A 17 6.89 -8.70 5.76
N HIS A 18 8.17 -8.49 6.10
CA HIS A 18 8.97 -9.49 6.80
C HIS A 18 8.53 -9.73 8.25
N ARG A 19 7.86 -8.76 8.88
CA ARG A 19 7.34 -8.90 10.24
C ARG A 19 5.99 -9.63 10.26
N SER A 20 5.22 -9.56 9.19
CA SER A 20 3.95 -10.26 9.04
C SER A 20 4.17 -11.78 9.08
N ARG A 21 3.52 -12.45 10.03
CA ARG A 21 3.54 -13.92 10.19
C ARG A 21 2.37 -14.61 9.47
N LYS A 22 1.47 -13.84 8.86
CA LYS A 22 0.27 -14.34 8.19
C LYS A 22 0.55 -14.45 6.69
N CYS A 23 0.41 -15.65 6.14
CA CYS A 23 0.38 -15.88 4.71
C CYS A 23 -1.02 -15.51 4.21
N ASP A 24 -1.26 -14.23 3.96
CA ASP A 24 -2.50 -13.73 3.39
C ASP A 24 -2.20 -13.12 2.03
N LEU A 25 -2.70 -13.75 0.96
CA LEU A 25 -2.51 -13.30 -0.41
C LEU A 25 -2.99 -11.86 -0.61
N LEU A 26 -4.02 -11.42 0.13
CA LEU A 26 -4.51 -10.05 0.04
C LEU A 26 -3.48 -9.06 0.59
N HIS A 27 -2.84 -9.39 1.71
CA HIS A 27 -1.79 -8.58 2.32
C HIS A 27 -0.57 -8.48 1.41
N ASP A 28 -0.13 -9.63 0.87
CA ASP A 28 1.03 -9.71 -0.02
C ASP A 28 0.79 -8.92 -1.31
N ALA A 29 -0.39 -9.07 -1.92
CA ALA A 29 -0.78 -8.31 -3.10
C ALA A 29 -0.85 -6.81 -2.83
N ALA A 30 -1.37 -6.41 -1.66
CA ALA A 30 -1.48 -5.01 -1.27
C ALA A 30 -0.10 -4.35 -1.08
N ILE A 31 0.85 -5.06 -0.45
CA ILE A 31 2.24 -4.61 -0.30
C ILE A 31 2.95 -4.56 -1.66
N ALA A 32 2.77 -5.58 -2.50
CA ALA A 32 3.37 -5.62 -3.84
C ALA A 32 2.89 -4.46 -4.70
N LEU A 33 1.60 -4.10 -4.64
CA LEU A 33 1.04 -2.93 -5.32
C LEU A 33 1.68 -1.62 -4.85
N ALA A 34 1.76 -1.41 -3.53
CA ALA A 34 2.34 -0.19 -2.97
C ALA A 34 3.85 -0.06 -3.26
N LEU A 35 4.59 -1.15 -3.12
CA LEU A 35 6.02 -1.20 -3.45
C LEU A 35 6.27 -1.00 -4.95
N GLY A 36 5.49 -1.66 -5.80
CA GLY A 36 5.59 -1.54 -7.25
C GLY A 36 5.31 -0.12 -7.73
N GLY A 37 4.26 0.53 -7.21
CA GLY A 37 3.97 1.92 -7.54
C GLY A 37 5.06 2.89 -7.04
N ALA A 38 5.52 2.73 -5.79
CA ALA A 38 6.62 3.54 -5.27
C ALA A 38 7.92 3.38 -6.09
N ALA A 39 8.25 2.16 -6.50
CA ALA A 39 9.39 1.87 -7.36
C ALA A 39 9.23 2.47 -8.77
N GLY A 40 8.02 2.45 -9.34
CA GLY A 40 7.70 3.09 -10.62
C GLY A 40 7.94 4.60 -10.58
N ASN A 41 7.35 5.30 -9.60
CA ASN A 41 7.52 6.74 -9.42
C ASN A 41 8.97 7.14 -9.09
N LEU A 42 9.73 6.26 -8.42
CA LEU A 42 11.16 6.47 -8.21
C LEU A 42 11.95 6.31 -9.52
N THR A 43 11.64 5.27 -10.30
CA THR A 43 12.31 4.99 -11.58
C THR A 43 12.11 6.14 -12.57
N ASP A 44 10.89 6.67 -12.67
CA ASP A 44 10.60 7.82 -13.52
C ASP A 44 11.44 9.03 -13.12
N ARG A 45 11.49 9.35 -11.81
CA ARG A 45 12.33 10.44 -11.32
C ARG A 45 13.81 10.25 -11.61
N LEU A 46 14.33 9.03 -11.49
CA LEU A 46 15.73 8.75 -11.77
C LEU A 46 16.05 8.85 -13.28
N ARG A 47 15.10 8.54 -14.16
CA ARG A 47 15.29 8.56 -15.62
C ARG A 47 15.00 9.91 -16.26
N PHE A 48 13.92 10.56 -15.83
CA PHE A 48 13.37 11.76 -16.45
C PHE A 48 13.52 13.01 -15.59
N GLY A 49 13.94 12.88 -14.33
CA GLY A 49 14.02 13.99 -13.38
C GLY A 49 12.66 14.38 -12.75
N SER A 50 11.56 13.84 -13.25
CA SER A 50 10.20 14.05 -12.77
C SER A 50 9.36 12.77 -12.86
N VAL A 51 8.17 12.79 -12.27
CA VAL A 51 7.14 11.77 -12.52
C VAL A 51 6.38 12.17 -13.77
N VAL A 52 5.99 11.19 -14.57
CA VAL A 52 5.15 11.42 -15.75
C VAL A 52 3.72 11.05 -15.40
N ASP A 53 2.83 12.04 -15.48
CA ASP A 53 1.40 11.89 -15.23
C ASP A 53 0.66 11.82 -16.57
N PHE A 54 -0.26 10.84 -16.70
CA PHE A 54 -0.91 10.54 -17.98
C PHE A 54 -2.43 10.60 -17.91
N PHE A 55 -3.03 10.35 -16.74
CA PHE A 55 -4.48 10.31 -16.58
C PHE A 55 -5.00 11.66 -16.12
N ASP A 56 -5.72 12.35 -17.01
CA ASP A 56 -6.42 13.61 -16.72
C ASP A 56 -7.93 13.40 -16.82
N LEU A 57 -8.61 13.43 -15.67
CA LEU A 57 -10.07 13.32 -15.57
C LEU A 57 -10.77 14.69 -15.53
N ARG A 58 -10.02 15.80 -15.58
CA ARG A 58 -10.49 17.21 -15.52
C ARG A 58 -11.09 17.68 -14.20
N TRP A 59 -11.73 16.80 -13.43
CA TRP A 59 -12.31 17.10 -12.11
C TRP A 59 -11.49 16.52 -10.94
N TRP A 60 -10.50 15.67 -11.24
CA TRP A 60 -9.61 15.03 -10.29
C TRP A 60 -8.15 15.39 -10.65
N PRO A 61 -7.24 15.51 -9.66
CA PRO A 61 -5.83 15.75 -9.94
C PRO A 61 -5.24 14.73 -10.91
N VAL A 62 -4.40 15.18 -11.84
CA VAL A 62 -3.73 14.28 -12.78
C VAL A 62 -2.89 13.25 -12.01
N PHE A 63 -2.92 12.00 -12.45
CA PHE A 63 -2.22 10.90 -11.78
C PHE A 63 -1.67 9.89 -12.79
N ASN A 64 -0.89 8.93 -12.30
CA ASN A 64 -0.36 7.85 -13.11
C ASN A 64 -0.69 6.45 -12.54
N VAL A 65 -0.23 5.41 -13.25
CA VAL A 65 -0.44 4.01 -12.82
C VAL A 65 0.21 3.73 -11.46
N ALA A 66 1.35 4.34 -11.16
CA ALA A 66 2.04 4.17 -9.88
C ALA A 66 1.22 4.72 -8.70
N ASP A 67 0.61 5.89 -8.86
CA ASP A 67 -0.26 6.49 -7.84
C ASP A 67 -1.53 5.66 -7.62
N ALA A 68 -2.12 5.13 -8.70
CA ALA A 68 -3.24 4.22 -8.61
C ALA A 68 -2.85 2.92 -7.87
N ALA A 69 -1.70 2.33 -8.20
CA ALA A 69 -1.21 1.12 -7.53
C ALA A 69 -0.96 1.34 -6.04
N ILE A 70 -0.34 2.47 -5.66
CA ILE A 70 -0.13 2.85 -4.26
C ILE A 70 -1.48 3.02 -3.55
N THR A 71 -2.41 3.74 -4.17
CA THR A 71 -3.74 4.01 -3.58
C THR A 71 -4.50 2.71 -3.34
N VAL A 72 -4.57 1.83 -4.34
CA VAL A 72 -5.23 0.52 -4.21
C VAL A 72 -4.54 -0.34 -3.15
N GLY A 73 -3.20 -0.40 -3.14
CA GLY A 73 -2.45 -1.15 -2.14
C GLY A 73 -2.73 -0.68 -0.71
N ILE A 74 -2.73 0.64 -0.48
CA ILE A 74 -3.05 1.21 0.85
C ILE A 74 -4.49 0.92 1.25
N VAL A 75 -5.45 1.04 0.33
CA VAL A 75 -6.86 0.73 0.59
C VAL A 75 -7.03 -0.75 0.97
N LEU A 76 -6.36 -1.67 0.26
CA LEU A 76 -6.42 -3.10 0.57
C LEU A 76 -5.78 -3.42 1.93
N LEU A 77 -4.65 -2.79 2.27
CA LEU A 77 -4.04 -2.92 3.59
C LEU A 77 -4.99 -2.45 4.69
N ALA A 78 -5.55 -1.25 4.55
CA ALA A 78 -6.50 -0.68 5.51
C ALA A 78 -7.74 -1.57 5.68
N TRP A 79 -8.28 -2.08 4.56
CA TRP A 79 -9.39 -3.02 4.57
C TRP A 79 -9.05 -4.30 5.34
N GLY A 80 -7.89 -4.90 5.08
CA GLY A 80 -7.43 -6.10 5.79
C GLY A 80 -7.31 -5.90 7.31
N PHE A 81 -6.85 -4.72 7.75
CA PHE A 81 -6.82 -4.36 9.17
C PHE A 81 -8.22 -4.23 9.78
N LEU A 82 -9.14 -3.54 9.10
CA LEU A 82 -10.51 -3.32 9.58
C LEU A 82 -11.29 -4.64 9.70
N VAL A 83 -11.15 -5.54 8.73
CA VAL A 83 -11.80 -6.86 8.75
C VAL A 83 -11.20 -7.75 9.83
N SER A 84 -9.87 -7.77 9.97
CA SER A 84 -9.21 -8.54 11.03
C SER A 84 -9.60 -8.08 12.43
N GLY A 85 -9.74 -6.77 12.65
CA GLY A 85 -10.17 -6.21 13.94
C GLY A 85 -11.58 -6.61 14.36
N ARG A 86 -12.50 -6.77 13.39
CA ARG A 86 -13.88 -7.24 13.66
C ARG A 86 -13.94 -8.70 14.11
N ASN A 87 -13.10 -9.57 13.54
CA ASN A 87 -13.08 -10.98 13.93
C ASN A 87 -12.58 -11.21 15.36
N SER A 88 -11.77 -10.29 15.91
CA SER A 88 -11.33 -10.36 17.31
C SER A 88 -12.37 -9.87 18.32
N ALA A 89 -13.27 -8.96 17.91
CA ALA A 89 -14.34 -8.44 18.77
C ALA A 89 -15.58 -9.34 18.83
N ALA A 90 -15.75 -10.24 17.84
CA ALA A 90 -16.90 -11.15 17.75
C ALA A 90 -16.69 -12.51 18.44
N ALA A 91 -15.54 -12.75 19.10
CA ALA A 91 -15.34 -13.94 19.91
C ALA A 91 -16.29 -13.85 21.12
N PRO A 92 -17.33 -14.71 21.22
CA PRO A 92 -18.25 -14.66 22.33
C PRO A 92 -17.50 -15.02 23.61
N SER A 93 -17.73 -14.28 24.68
CA SER A 93 -17.41 -14.70 26.03
C SER A 93 -18.10 -16.04 26.30
N SER A 94 -17.40 -17.14 26.10
CA SER A 94 -17.75 -18.41 26.75
C SER A 94 -17.45 -18.21 28.24
N ASP A 95 -18.36 -17.57 28.96
CA ASP A 95 -18.47 -17.70 30.40
C ASP A 95 -18.98 -19.13 30.66
N PRO A 96 -18.20 -20.01 31.30
CA PRO A 96 -18.73 -21.20 31.91
C PRO A 96 -19.28 -20.79 33.28
N GLN A 97 -20.61 -20.66 33.40
CA GLN A 97 -21.30 -20.88 34.67
C GLN A 97 -21.94 -22.25 34.66
#